data_AF-A0A7K2VM97-F1
#
_entry.id   AF-A0A7K2VM97-F1
#
_cell.length_a   1.000
_cell.length_b   1.000
_cell.length_c   1.000
_cell.angle_alpha   90.00
_cell.angle_beta   90.00
_cell.angle_gamma   90.00
#
_symmetry.space_group_name_H-M   'P 1'
#
loop_
_entity.id
_entity.type
_entity.pdbx_description
1 polymer ?
#
loop_
_entity_poly.entity_id
_entity_poly.type
_entity_poly.pdbx_seq_one_letter_code
_entity_poly.pdbx_strand_id
1 'polypeptide(L)'
;MRRALIVVDVQNDFCEGGSLAVAGGADVAAAITELIGQAAGSGYRHVVATRDHHIAPGGHFADNPDYVHSWPAHCVAGTEGVGFHPNFAPAVASGAVDAVFDKGAYSAAYSGFEGTDENGQSLADWLRVREVEEVDVVGIATDHCVRATALDAAAEGFRTHVLLDLTAGVARQTTDKALESLREAGVQLTGKPVVNA
;
A
#
# COMPACT_ATOMS: atom_id res chain seq x y z
N MET A 1 3.64 -17.43 -13.93
CA MET A 1 2.35 -16.74 -14.05
C MET A 1 2.63 -15.25 -14.28
N ARG A 2 1.71 -14.48 -14.87
CA ARG A 2 1.88 -13.03 -15.05
C ARG A 2 1.28 -12.26 -13.87
N ARG A 3 1.80 -12.54 -12.68
CA ARG A 3 1.32 -11.97 -11.42
C ARG A 3 2.31 -10.95 -10.86
N ALA A 4 1.81 -9.85 -10.33
CA ALA A 4 2.59 -8.87 -9.58
C ALA A 4 2.17 -8.82 -8.10
N LEU A 5 3.10 -8.47 -7.22
CA LEU A 5 2.83 -8.08 -5.83
C LEU A 5 2.86 -6.54 -5.75
N ILE A 6 1.82 -5.94 -5.18
CA ILE A 6 1.73 -4.50 -4.90
C ILE A 6 1.85 -4.31 -3.38
N VAL A 7 2.96 -3.72 -2.94
CA VAL A 7 3.22 -3.38 -1.54
C VAL A 7 2.80 -1.95 -1.26
N VAL A 8 1.71 -1.78 -0.52
CA VAL A 8 1.09 -0.48 -0.28
C VAL A 8 1.67 0.17 0.97
N ASP A 9 2.32 1.32 0.79
CA ASP A 9 2.60 2.33 1.82
C ASP A 9 3.24 1.80 3.12
N VAL A 10 4.24 0.90 3.00
CA VAL A 10 5.02 0.39 4.14
C VAL A 10 6.07 1.42 4.58
N GLN A 11 5.60 2.56 5.08
CA GLN A 11 6.40 3.73 5.43
C GLN A 11 6.53 3.94 6.94
N ASN A 12 7.52 4.72 7.33
CA ASN A 12 7.80 5.07 8.73
C ASN A 12 6.58 5.68 9.42
N ASP A 13 5.92 6.67 8.80
CA ASP A 13 4.80 7.36 9.44
C ASP A 13 3.57 6.47 9.69
N PHE A 14 3.44 5.36 8.95
CA PHE A 14 2.34 4.41 9.11
C PHE A 14 2.68 3.23 10.03
N CYS A 15 3.90 3.15 10.55
CA CYS A 15 4.33 2.13 11.51
C CYS A 15 4.49 2.72 12.92
N GLU A 16 4.68 1.86 13.92
CA GLU A 16 4.85 2.26 15.31
C GLU A 16 5.95 3.32 15.50
N GLY A 17 5.59 4.44 16.14
CA GLY A 17 6.46 5.60 16.32
C GLY A 17 6.31 6.69 15.25
N GLY A 18 5.63 6.39 14.14
CA GLY A 18 5.26 7.33 13.08
C GLY A 18 4.14 8.29 13.46
N SER A 19 3.94 9.35 12.65
CA SER A 19 2.92 10.37 12.93
C SER A 19 1.47 9.90 12.72
N LEU A 20 1.26 8.84 11.94
CA LEU A 20 -0.04 8.24 11.64
C LEU A 20 0.03 6.70 11.75
N ALA A 21 0.64 6.25 12.84
CA ALA A 21 0.97 4.84 13.07
C ALA A 21 -0.26 3.92 13.05
N VAL A 22 -0.14 2.79 12.35
CA VAL A 22 -1.07 1.65 12.38
C VAL A 22 -0.42 0.52 13.15
N ALA A 23 -1.08 0.07 14.22
CA ALA A 23 -0.55 -1.00 15.07
C ALA A 23 -0.42 -2.32 14.30
N GLY A 24 0.73 -2.98 14.44
CA GLY A 24 1.15 -4.14 13.67
C GLY A 24 1.88 -3.80 12.36
N GLY A 25 2.04 -2.51 12.03
CA GLY A 25 2.69 -2.08 10.79
C GLY A 25 4.13 -2.57 10.65
N ALA A 26 4.93 -2.49 11.72
CA ALA A 26 6.31 -2.96 11.70
C ALA A 26 6.44 -4.48 11.47
N ASP A 27 5.52 -5.27 12.02
CA ASP A 27 5.49 -6.73 11.85
C ASP A 27 5.05 -7.10 10.42
N VAL A 28 4.03 -6.43 9.89
CA VAL A 28 3.60 -6.57 8.48
C VAL A 28 4.75 -6.22 7.53
N ALA A 29 5.52 -5.16 7.80
CA ALA A 29 6.69 -4.80 7.02
C ALA A 29 7.74 -5.91 6.96
N ALA A 30 8.00 -6.58 8.08
CA ALA A 30 8.93 -7.71 8.14
C ALA A 30 8.40 -8.93 7.37
N ALA A 31 7.12 -9.27 7.54
CA ALA A 31 6.49 -10.40 6.87
C ALA A 31 6.45 -10.23 5.34
N ILE A 32 6.21 -8.99 4.85
CA ILE A 32 6.27 -8.67 3.42
C ILE A 32 7.69 -8.86 2.88
N THR A 33 8.72 -8.39 3.59
CA THR A 33 10.13 -8.62 3.20
C THR A 33 10.46 -10.11 3.13
N GLU A 34 9.95 -10.91 4.06
CA GLU A 34 10.11 -12.37 4.02
C GLU A 34 9.46 -12.97 2.77
N LEU A 35 8.23 -12.59 2.45
CA LEU A 35 7.53 -13.03 1.22
C LEU A 35 8.33 -12.67 -0.04
N ILE A 36 8.88 -11.46 -0.11
CA ILE A 36 9.71 -11.00 -1.23
C ILE A 36 11.03 -11.78 -1.30
N GLY A 37 11.65 -12.08 -0.17
CA GLY A 37 12.85 -12.93 -0.12
C GLY A 37 12.59 -14.35 -0.67
N GLN A 38 11.35 -14.82 -0.56
CA GLN A 38 10.88 -16.08 -1.14
C GLN A 38 10.39 -15.93 -2.60
N ALA A 39 10.45 -14.74 -3.20
CA ALA A 39 9.84 -14.44 -4.50
C ALA A 39 10.36 -15.28 -5.67
N ALA A 40 11.64 -15.69 -5.62
CA ALA A 40 12.19 -16.65 -6.58
C ALA A 40 11.43 -18.00 -6.61
N GLY A 41 10.68 -18.32 -5.55
CA GLY A 41 9.82 -19.51 -5.43
C GLY A 41 8.32 -19.24 -5.34
N SER A 42 7.87 -18.00 -5.06
CA SER A 42 6.43 -17.70 -4.83
C SER A 42 5.66 -17.33 -6.11
N GLY A 43 6.34 -17.18 -7.25
CA GLY A 43 5.71 -17.07 -8.57
C GLY A 43 5.32 -15.66 -9.01
N TYR A 44 5.69 -14.62 -8.25
CA TYR A 44 5.59 -13.23 -8.69
C TYR A 44 6.61 -12.96 -9.80
N ARG A 45 6.12 -12.37 -10.89
CA ARG A 45 6.99 -11.88 -11.97
C ARG A 45 7.51 -10.48 -11.67
N HIS A 46 6.71 -9.69 -10.96
CA HIS A 46 7.03 -8.31 -10.60
C HIS A 46 6.64 -8.02 -9.15
N VAL A 47 7.43 -7.18 -8.50
CA VAL A 47 7.10 -6.62 -7.19
C VAL A 47 7.22 -5.12 -7.29
N VAL A 48 6.16 -4.40 -6.92
CA VAL A 48 6.14 -2.94 -6.91
C VAL A 48 5.71 -2.43 -5.56
N ALA A 49 6.09 -1.21 -5.22
CA ALA A 49 5.64 -0.55 -4.00
C ALA A 49 4.98 0.80 -4.31
N THR A 50 4.06 1.21 -3.45
CA THR A 50 3.51 2.57 -3.46
C THR A 50 3.98 3.32 -2.23
N ARG A 51 3.96 4.65 -2.33
CA ARG A 51 4.40 5.51 -1.26
C ARG A 51 3.58 6.79 -1.28
N ASP A 52 2.96 7.14 -0.16
CA ASP A 52 2.49 8.51 0.05
C ASP A 52 3.68 9.45 0.08
N HIS A 53 3.61 10.52 -0.69
CA HIS A 53 4.69 11.48 -0.84
C HIS A 53 4.11 12.89 -0.97
N HIS A 54 3.84 13.52 0.17
CA HIS A 54 3.12 14.78 0.23
C HIS A 54 4.06 15.99 0.19
N ILE A 55 3.89 16.89 -0.80
CA ILE A 55 4.61 18.16 -0.88
C ILE A 55 3.75 19.29 -0.31
N ALA A 56 2.53 19.44 -0.83
CA ALA A 56 1.57 20.44 -0.37
C ALA A 56 0.13 19.96 -0.63
N PRO A 57 -0.39 18.99 0.14
CA PRO A 57 -1.67 18.34 -0.13
C PRO A 57 -2.90 19.17 0.32
N GLY A 58 -2.70 20.43 0.70
CA GLY A 58 -3.77 21.35 1.08
C GLY A 58 -4.59 20.85 2.27
N GLY A 59 -5.92 20.80 2.11
CA GLY A 59 -6.86 20.41 3.16
C GLY A 59 -6.78 18.96 3.65
N HIS A 60 -5.89 18.15 3.06
CA HIS A 60 -5.56 16.81 3.55
C HIS A 60 -4.93 16.85 4.96
N PHE A 61 -4.15 17.89 5.26
CA PHE A 61 -3.53 18.06 6.58
C PHE A 61 -4.29 19.05 7.45
N ALA A 62 -4.46 18.69 8.72
CA ALA A 62 -5.04 19.54 9.74
C ALA A 62 -4.39 19.30 11.11
N ASP A 63 -4.28 20.36 11.92
CA ASP A 63 -3.80 20.25 13.31
C ASP A 63 -4.79 19.50 14.22
N ASN A 64 -6.09 19.58 13.90
CA ASN A 64 -7.17 18.85 14.56
C ASN A 64 -7.94 18.03 13.51
N PRO A 65 -7.37 16.91 13.06
CA PRO A 65 -7.94 16.09 11.99
C PRO A 65 -9.20 15.34 12.45
N ASP A 66 -10.11 15.10 11.51
CA ASP A 66 -11.31 14.29 11.72
C ASP A 66 -11.08 12.79 11.48
N TYR A 67 -9.90 12.40 10.96
CA TYR A 67 -9.53 11.03 10.61
C TYR A 67 -10.49 10.37 9.61
N VAL A 68 -11.15 11.19 8.80
CA VAL A 68 -12.05 10.77 7.71
C VAL A 68 -11.67 11.46 6.42
N HIS A 69 -11.52 12.79 6.46
CA HIS A 69 -11.19 13.63 5.32
C HIS A 69 -9.89 14.43 5.52
N SER A 70 -9.45 14.55 6.77
CA SER A 70 -8.25 15.27 7.18
C SER A 70 -7.45 14.44 8.16
N TRP A 71 -6.14 14.65 8.13
CA TRP A 71 -5.14 13.83 8.82
C TRP A 71 -4.08 14.72 9.48
N PRO A 72 -3.36 14.22 10.50
CA PRO A 72 -2.13 14.90 10.92
C PRO A 72 -1.12 14.88 9.76
N ALA A 73 -0.13 15.77 9.77
CA ALA A 73 0.93 15.73 8.77
C ALA A 73 1.67 14.38 8.82
N HIS A 74 1.77 13.71 7.68
CA HIS A 74 2.40 12.41 7.49
C HIS A 74 3.04 12.34 6.11
N CYS A 75 4.02 11.46 5.94
CA CYS A 75 4.68 11.16 4.66
C CYS A 75 5.12 12.42 3.91
N VAL A 76 5.57 13.43 4.66
CA VAL A 76 5.95 14.73 4.10
C VAL A 76 7.28 14.59 3.36
N ALA A 77 7.33 15.07 2.12
CA ALA A 77 8.52 15.04 1.28
C ALA A 77 9.73 15.66 2.01
N GLY A 78 10.86 14.94 2.03
CA GLY A 78 12.09 15.37 2.69
C GLY A 78 12.16 15.11 4.20
N THR A 79 11.15 14.47 4.80
CA THR A 79 11.19 14.01 6.20
C THR A 79 11.61 12.55 6.30
N GLU A 80 11.91 12.07 7.51
CA GLU A 80 12.14 10.64 7.75
C GLU A 80 10.85 9.82 7.59
N GLY A 81 9.70 10.39 7.95
CA GLY A 81 8.39 9.75 7.93
C GLY A 81 7.94 9.22 6.57
N VAL A 82 8.38 9.88 5.48
CA VAL A 82 8.10 9.44 4.09
C VAL A 82 8.90 8.21 3.68
N GLY A 83 10.01 7.91 4.37
CA GLY A 83 10.86 6.76 4.06
C GLY A 83 10.14 5.42 4.27
N PHE A 84 10.58 4.39 3.55
CA PHE A 84 10.14 3.02 3.81
C PHE A 84 10.62 2.56 5.19
N HIS A 85 9.78 1.78 5.87
CA HIS A 85 10.09 1.26 7.20
C HIS A 85 11.38 0.42 7.19
N PRO A 86 12.25 0.44 8.22
CA PRO A 86 13.52 -0.29 8.24
C PRO A 86 13.41 -1.81 8.01
N ASN A 87 12.25 -2.41 8.32
CA ASN A 87 11.99 -3.82 8.03
C ASN A 87 11.67 -4.11 6.56
N PHE A 88 11.31 -3.09 5.78
CA PHE A 88 10.98 -3.18 4.34
C PHE A 88 12.02 -2.52 3.43
N ALA A 89 12.64 -1.43 3.86
CA ALA A 89 13.62 -0.67 3.09
C ALA A 89 14.76 -1.52 2.47
N PRO A 90 15.29 -2.57 3.12
CA PRO A 90 16.30 -3.42 2.50
C PRO A 90 15.83 -4.12 1.21
N ALA A 91 14.57 -4.53 1.11
CA ALA A 91 14.02 -5.17 -0.10
C ALA A 91 13.95 -4.19 -1.28
N VAL A 92 13.65 -2.92 -0.99
CA VAL A 92 13.69 -1.84 -1.98
C VAL A 92 15.13 -1.58 -2.41
N ALA A 93 16.05 -1.42 -1.45
CA ALA A 93 17.45 -1.10 -1.71
C ALA A 93 18.21 -2.22 -2.44
N SER A 94 17.80 -3.48 -2.27
CA SER A 94 18.40 -4.63 -2.99
C SER A 94 17.93 -4.76 -4.43
N GLY A 95 16.96 -3.96 -4.87
CA GLY A 95 16.32 -4.09 -6.18
C GLY A 95 15.34 -5.26 -6.28
N ALA A 96 14.85 -5.77 -5.14
CA ALA A 96 13.79 -6.79 -5.15
C ALA A 96 12.40 -6.17 -5.42
N VAL A 97 12.29 -4.84 -5.29
CA VAL A 97 11.15 -4.04 -5.75
C VAL A 97 11.54 -3.40 -7.08
N ASP A 98 10.81 -3.73 -8.14
CA ASP A 98 11.09 -3.31 -9.52
C ASP A 98 10.80 -1.82 -9.77
N ALA A 99 9.81 -1.27 -9.07
CA ALA A 99 9.40 0.13 -9.20
C ALA A 99 8.66 0.62 -7.95
N VAL A 100 8.77 1.93 -7.68
CA VAL A 100 8.08 2.64 -6.62
C VAL A 100 7.19 3.72 -7.22
N PHE A 101 5.93 3.80 -6.79
CA PHE A 101 4.94 4.76 -7.28
C PHE A 101 4.59 5.75 -6.17
N ASP A 102 5.01 7.00 -6.35
CA ASP A 102 4.71 8.09 -5.42
C ASP A 102 3.33 8.67 -5.72
N LYS A 103 2.49 8.84 -4.69
CA LYS A 103 1.14 9.43 -4.78
C LYS A 103 0.96 10.59 -3.80
N GLY A 104 0.00 11.46 -4.08
CA GLY A 104 -0.43 12.51 -3.13
C GLY A 104 0.42 13.79 -3.07
N ALA A 105 1.26 14.08 -4.08
CA ALA A 105 2.15 15.25 -4.05
C ALA A 105 1.44 16.58 -3.73
N TYR A 106 0.29 16.83 -4.34
CA TYR A 106 -0.46 18.10 -4.23
C TYR A 106 -1.95 17.92 -3.90
N SER A 107 -2.35 16.72 -3.51
CA SER A 107 -3.73 16.37 -3.14
C SER A 107 -3.74 15.17 -2.20
N ALA A 108 -4.90 14.88 -1.59
CA ALA A 108 -5.12 13.56 -1.02
C ALA A 108 -5.00 12.49 -2.12
N ALA A 109 -4.43 11.34 -1.79
CA ALA A 109 -4.40 10.15 -2.65
C ALA A 109 -4.50 8.93 -1.75
N TYR A 110 -5.28 7.94 -2.17
CA TYR A 110 -5.49 6.71 -1.38
C TYR A 110 -5.07 5.49 -2.18
N SER A 111 -5.39 5.44 -3.47
CA SER A 111 -5.07 4.31 -4.32
C SER A 111 -3.65 4.41 -4.88
N GLY A 112 -2.93 3.28 -4.89
CA GLY A 112 -1.67 3.14 -5.61
C GLY A 112 -1.77 3.46 -7.09
N PHE A 113 -2.96 3.33 -7.68
CA PHE A 113 -3.23 3.66 -9.08
C PHE A 113 -3.24 5.17 -9.37
N GLU A 114 -3.28 6.01 -8.33
CA GLU A 114 -3.08 7.46 -8.45
C GLU A 114 -1.59 7.84 -8.49
N GLY A 115 -0.70 6.88 -8.22
CA GLY A 115 0.74 7.11 -8.16
C GLY A 115 1.45 6.99 -9.51
N THR A 116 2.61 7.62 -9.59
CA THR A 116 3.52 7.54 -10.74
C THR A 116 4.93 7.17 -10.31
N ASP A 117 5.65 6.43 -11.16
CA ASP A 117 7.07 6.16 -10.94
C ASP A 117 7.95 7.38 -11.24
N GLU A 118 9.27 7.21 -11.09
CA GLU A 118 10.27 8.26 -11.36
C GLU A 118 10.27 8.78 -12.82
N ASN A 119 9.69 8.04 -13.75
CA ASN A 119 9.55 8.42 -15.15
C ASN A 119 8.17 9.02 -15.47
N GLY A 120 7.32 9.18 -14.46
CA GLY A 120 5.94 9.66 -14.61
C GLY A 120 4.98 8.60 -15.17
N GLN A 121 5.37 7.32 -15.19
CA GLN A 121 4.51 6.23 -15.64
C GLN A 121 3.51 5.85 -14.55
N SER A 122 2.22 5.73 -14.91
CA SER A 122 1.18 5.27 -13.98
C SER A 122 1.36 3.79 -13.63
N LEU A 123 0.88 3.39 -12.45
CA LEU A 123 0.90 1.97 -12.03
C LEU A 123 0.16 1.06 -13.03
N ALA A 124 -1.02 1.47 -13.50
CA ALA A 124 -1.81 0.70 -14.48
C ALA A 124 -1.02 0.45 -15.77
N ASP A 125 -0.41 1.50 -16.33
CA ASP A 125 0.35 1.39 -17.57
C ASP A 125 1.61 0.54 -17.38
N TRP A 126 2.28 0.72 -16.24
CA TRP A 126 3.48 -0.05 -15.91
C TRP A 126 3.20 -1.55 -15.86
N LEU A 127 2.08 -1.93 -15.21
CA LEU A 127 1.60 -3.32 -15.12
C LEU A 127 1.19 -3.87 -16.49
N ARG A 128 0.42 -3.10 -17.28
CA ARG A 128 -0.07 -3.51 -18.60
C ARG A 128 1.04 -3.74 -19.62
N VAL A 129 2.04 -2.85 -19.68
CA VAL A 129 3.20 -3.00 -20.59
C VAL A 129 4.00 -4.26 -20.27
N ARG A 130 3.94 -4.73 -19.02
CA ARG A 130 4.58 -5.97 -18.55
C ARG A 130 3.65 -7.18 -18.60
N GLU A 131 2.50 -7.03 -19.24
CA GLU A 131 1.48 -8.06 -19.44
C GLU A 131 0.95 -8.65 -18.12
N VAL A 132 1.00 -7.91 -17.01
CA VAL A 132 0.45 -8.40 -15.73
C VAL A 132 -1.06 -8.60 -15.88
N GLU A 133 -1.55 -9.75 -15.41
CA GLU A 133 -2.97 -10.13 -15.44
C GLU A 133 -3.57 -10.28 -14.04
N GLU A 134 -2.72 -10.51 -13.04
CA GLU A 134 -3.11 -10.75 -11.65
C GLU A 134 -2.25 -9.90 -10.72
N VAL A 135 -2.88 -9.37 -9.66
CA VAL A 135 -2.17 -8.62 -8.62
C VAL A 135 -2.57 -9.14 -7.25
N ASP A 136 -1.55 -9.34 -6.41
CA ASP A 136 -1.75 -9.54 -4.97
C ASP A 136 -1.39 -8.22 -4.27
N VAL A 137 -2.28 -7.73 -3.40
CA VAL A 137 -2.13 -6.46 -2.68
C VAL A 137 -1.89 -6.73 -1.20
N VAL A 138 -0.88 -6.07 -0.64
CA VAL A 138 -0.44 -6.16 0.77
C VAL A 138 -0.08 -4.77 1.29
N GLY A 139 0.16 -4.63 2.59
CA GLY A 139 0.66 -3.38 3.19
C GLY A 139 -0.35 -2.66 4.08
N ILE A 140 -0.31 -1.32 4.09
CA ILE A 140 -0.95 -0.49 5.12
C ILE A 140 -1.73 0.67 4.47
N ALA A 141 -2.90 1.10 4.95
CA ALA A 141 -3.79 0.40 5.88
C ALA A 141 -4.87 -0.39 5.13
N THR A 142 -5.29 -1.51 5.72
CA THR A 142 -6.31 -2.45 5.17
C THR A 142 -7.59 -1.73 4.77
N ASP A 143 -8.04 -0.79 5.61
CA ASP A 143 -9.28 -0.03 5.48
C ASP A 143 -9.16 1.26 4.66
N HIS A 144 -7.95 1.63 4.26
CA HIS A 144 -7.66 2.84 3.48
C HIS A 144 -6.95 2.49 2.18
N CYS A 145 -5.64 2.70 2.09
CA CYS A 145 -4.88 2.62 0.85
C CYS A 145 -4.89 1.21 0.24
N VAL A 146 -4.82 0.15 1.06
CA VAL A 146 -4.92 -1.24 0.56
C VAL A 146 -6.28 -1.48 -0.08
N ARG A 147 -7.37 -1.08 0.59
CA ARG A 147 -8.72 -1.18 0.05
C ARG A 147 -8.86 -0.42 -1.25
N ALA A 148 -8.46 0.86 -1.28
CA ALA A 148 -8.58 1.71 -2.47
C ALA A 148 -7.80 1.11 -3.66
N THR A 149 -6.55 0.71 -3.41
CA THR A 149 -5.69 0.09 -4.43
C THR A 149 -6.28 -1.21 -4.98
N ALA A 150 -6.82 -2.07 -4.12
CA ALA A 150 -7.42 -3.33 -4.56
C ALA A 150 -8.74 -3.13 -5.33
N LEU A 151 -9.56 -2.15 -4.93
CA LEU A 151 -10.77 -1.80 -5.69
C LEU A 151 -10.42 -1.25 -7.08
N ASP A 152 -9.43 -0.37 -7.18
CA ASP A 152 -8.99 0.16 -8.47
C ASP A 152 -8.32 -0.89 -9.33
N ALA A 153 -7.52 -1.80 -8.75
CA ALA A 153 -6.97 -2.94 -9.49
C ALA A 153 -8.08 -3.79 -10.15
N ALA A 154 -9.15 -4.07 -9.41
CA ALA A 154 -10.30 -4.80 -9.93
C ALA A 154 -11.03 -4.00 -11.02
N ALA A 155 -11.21 -2.69 -10.83
CA ALA A 155 -11.83 -1.80 -11.81
C ALA A 155 -11.00 -1.67 -13.11
N GLU A 156 -9.66 -1.68 -13.00
CA GLU A 156 -8.71 -1.68 -14.12
C GLU A 156 -8.65 -3.04 -14.86
N GLY A 157 -9.33 -4.06 -14.34
CA GLY A 157 -9.50 -5.38 -14.95
C GLY A 157 -8.47 -6.43 -14.53
N PHE A 158 -7.65 -6.17 -13.51
CA PHE A 158 -6.71 -7.16 -12.97
C PHE A 158 -7.44 -8.16 -12.08
N ARG A 159 -7.08 -9.45 -12.17
CA ARG A 159 -7.52 -10.43 -11.16
C ARG A 159 -6.85 -10.07 -9.84
N THR A 160 -7.64 -9.60 -8.89
CA THR A 160 -7.11 -8.94 -7.69
C THR A 160 -7.34 -9.78 -6.45
N HIS A 161 -6.25 -10.06 -5.72
CA HIS A 161 -6.27 -10.71 -4.42
C HIS A 161 -5.70 -9.78 -3.35
N VAL A 162 -6.21 -9.85 -2.13
CA VAL A 162 -5.61 -9.21 -0.94
C VAL A 162 -5.17 -10.31 0.02
N LEU A 163 -3.89 -10.30 0.39
CA LEU A 163 -3.32 -11.25 1.35
C LEU A 163 -3.40 -10.61 2.73
N LEU A 164 -4.51 -10.85 3.42
CA LEU A 164 -4.87 -10.17 4.66
C LEU A 164 -3.88 -10.44 5.81
N ASP A 165 -3.21 -11.59 5.84
CA ASP A 165 -2.16 -11.86 6.83
C ASP A 165 -0.95 -10.92 6.69
N LEU A 166 -0.87 -10.18 5.58
CA LEU A 166 0.15 -9.19 5.24
C LEU A 166 -0.43 -7.77 5.14
N THR A 167 -1.52 -7.50 5.86
CA THR A 167 -2.09 -6.16 5.97
C THR A 167 -2.35 -5.77 7.43
N ALA A 168 -2.19 -4.48 7.74
CA ALA A 168 -2.55 -3.89 9.04
C ALA A 168 -3.73 -2.92 8.85
N GLY A 169 -4.76 -3.00 9.68
CA GLY A 169 -5.96 -2.13 9.62
C GLY A 169 -5.99 -1.13 10.76
N VAL A 170 -6.55 0.06 10.53
CA VAL A 170 -6.60 1.16 11.51
C VAL A 170 -7.54 0.80 12.66
N ALA A 171 -8.77 0.40 12.35
CA ALA A 171 -9.74 0.03 13.36
C ALA A 171 -10.62 -1.14 12.87
N ARG A 172 -11.10 -1.95 13.83
CA ARG A 172 -11.92 -3.13 13.51
C ARG A 172 -13.15 -2.79 12.69
N GLN A 173 -13.88 -1.76 13.08
CA GLN A 173 -15.13 -1.39 12.40
C GLN A 173 -14.91 -0.92 10.96
N THR A 174 -13.88 -0.13 10.69
CA THR A 174 -13.53 0.36 9.35
C THR A 174 -12.94 -0.75 8.51
N THR A 175 -12.14 -1.63 9.11
CA THR A 175 -11.61 -2.83 8.45
C THR A 175 -12.73 -3.78 8.03
N ASP A 176 -13.69 -4.08 8.89
CA ASP A 176 -14.80 -4.98 8.54
C ASP A 176 -15.60 -4.45 7.32
N LYS A 177 -15.89 -3.14 7.29
CA LYS A 177 -16.53 -2.48 6.13
C LYS A 177 -15.66 -2.52 4.88
N ALA A 178 -14.35 -2.37 5.03
CA ALA A 178 -13.42 -2.48 3.91
C ALA A 178 -13.45 -3.88 3.29
N LEU A 179 -13.41 -4.93 4.12
CA LEU A 179 -13.49 -6.31 3.67
C LEU A 179 -14.82 -6.62 2.97
N GLU A 180 -15.94 -6.05 3.44
CA GLU A 180 -17.24 -6.14 2.75
C GLU A 180 -17.15 -5.54 1.35
N SER A 181 -16.69 -4.30 1.22
CA SER A 181 -16.58 -3.62 -0.08
C SER A 181 -15.65 -4.34 -1.07
N LEU A 182 -14.56 -4.95 -0.58
CA LEU A 182 -13.65 -5.74 -1.41
C LEU A 182 -14.34 -7.00 -1.95
N ARG A 183 -15.11 -7.70 -1.11
CA ARG A 183 -15.88 -8.88 -1.55
C ARG A 183 -16.95 -8.52 -2.56
N GLU A 184 -17.65 -7.41 -2.36
CA GLU A 184 -18.67 -6.90 -3.29
C GLU A 184 -18.09 -6.57 -4.67
N ALA A 185 -16.85 -6.07 -4.70
CA ALA A 185 -16.10 -5.81 -5.93
C ALA A 185 -15.47 -7.07 -6.58
N GLY A 186 -15.66 -8.25 -5.99
CA GLY A 186 -15.11 -9.51 -6.50
C GLY A 186 -13.62 -9.73 -6.21
N VAL A 187 -13.01 -8.93 -5.33
CA VAL A 187 -11.63 -9.12 -4.86
C VAL A 187 -11.55 -10.38 -3.99
N GLN A 188 -10.58 -11.25 -4.27
CA GLN A 188 -10.38 -12.45 -3.46
C GLN A 188 -9.59 -12.11 -2.20
N LEU A 189 -10.04 -12.62 -1.06
CA LEU A 189 -9.43 -12.34 0.24
C LEU A 189 -8.92 -13.64 0.86
N THR A 190 -7.66 -13.66 1.30
CA THR A 190 -7.06 -14.81 2.00
C THR A 190 -6.42 -14.35 3.29
N GLY A 191 -6.61 -15.09 4.39
CA GLY A 191 -6.03 -14.77 5.70
C GLY A 191 -6.90 -13.88 6.57
N LYS A 192 -6.31 -13.22 7.56
CA LYS A 192 -6.96 -12.25 8.47
C LYS A 192 -6.09 -11.01 8.66
N PRO A 193 -6.67 -9.79 8.58
CA PRO A 193 -5.90 -8.57 8.77
C PRO A 193 -5.42 -8.44 10.20
N VAL A 194 -4.22 -7.90 10.37
CA VAL A 194 -3.72 -7.46 11.68
C VAL A 194 -4.52 -6.23 12.08
N VAL A 195 -5.33 -6.35 13.13
CA VAL A 195 -6.12 -5.24 13.68
C VAL A 195 -6.10 -5.37 15.19
N ASN A 196 -5.36 -4.49 15.85
CA ASN A 196 -5.37 -4.40 17.30
C ASN A 196 -6.62 -3.65 17.78
N ALA A 197 -7.21 -4.16 18.85
CA ALA A 197 -8.47 -3.68 19.43
C ALA A 197 -8.29 -2.40 20.25
#